data_AF-A0A379FXF0-F1
#
_entry.id   AF-A0A379FXF0-F1
#
_cell.length_a   1.000
_cell.length_b   1.000
_cell.length_c   1.000
_cell.angle_alpha   90.00
_cell.angle_beta   90.00
_cell.angle_gamma   90.00
#
_symmetry.space_group_name_H-M   'P 1'
#
loop_
_entity.id
_entity.type
_entity.pdbx_description
1 polymer ?
#
loop_
_entity_poly.entity_id
_entity_poly.type
_entity_poly.pdbx_seq_one_letter_code
_entity_poly.pdbx_strand_id
1 'polypeptide(L)'
;MRQTNGANPAQGFYYEGDSAFWQQFDNSYENLGRKNSFVSAGPHWANVSNAPYANIHKTTSAQGGINTDLIITGPGINKAGSIDNTPMAVYDIAPTLYEFAGIDPNKKIKDISPVPVRGVSFKQHFTQGTPVKTRYSFAMELHNQAALVEGNWKLRRLVPTSAKAEMAPWELFNLKDDPLETQNLAAQYPDILEKLRQQYEQFAKTGMVIEAKGEAIDYIGYNEKTGNYLGIDPETHKRIVPTLTQSGE
;
A
#
# COMPACT_ATOMS: atom_id res chain seq x y z
N MET A 1 -18.33 -3.73 -7.61
CA MET A 1 -17.31 -2.84 -7.01
C MET A 1 -16.09 -2.84 -7.92
N ARG A 2 -15.53 -1.67 -8.18
CA ARG A 2 -14.21 -1.52 -8.83
C ARG A 2 -13.34 -0.68 -7.90
N GLN A 3 -12.12 -1.15 -7.64
CA GLN A 3 -11.10 -0.45 -6.87
C GLN A 3 -9.85 -0.33 -7.73
N THR A 4 -9.22 0.83 -7.75
CA THR A 4 -7.92 1.05 -8.39
C THR A 4 -6.81 1.03 -7.34
N ASN A 5 -5.58 0.69 -7.73
CA ASN A 5 -4.40 0.72 -6.85
C ASN A 5 -3.52 1.96 -7.07
N GLY A 6 -4.15 3.09 -7.41
CA GLY A 6 -3.48 4.37 -7.62
C GLY A 6 -2.69 4.46 -8.93
N ALA A 7 -2.14 5.65 -9.21
CA ALA A 7 -1.35 5.91 -10.41
C ALA A 7 0.04 5.25 -10.29
N ASN A 8 0.45 4.46 -11.29
CA ASN A 8 1.76 3.81 -11.31
C ASN A 8 2.83 4.76 -11.89
N PRO A 9 3.80 5.22 -11.08
CA PRO A 9 4.88 6.08 -11.57
C PRO A 9 5.97 5.31 -12.33
N ALA A 10 6.03 3.98 -12.18
CA ALA A 10 7.18 3.19 -12.58
C ALA A 10 7.36 3.22 -14.08
N GLN A 11 8.60 3.42 -14.53
CA GLN A 11 8.97 3.19 -15.92
C GLN A 11 9.08 1.69 -16.20
N GLY A 12 8.84 1.25 -17.44
CA GLY A 12 8.93 -0.17 -17.81
C GLY A 12 10.25 -0.81 -17.36
N PHE A 13 11.36 -0.11 -17.56
CA PHE A 13 12.73 -0.54 -17.18
C PHE A 13 12.93 -0.77 -15.68
N TYR A 14 11.98 -0.36 -14.83
CA TYR A 14 12.01 -0.63 -13.39
C TYR A 14 11.72 -2.10 -13.06
N TYR A 15 11.13 -2.86 -13.98
CA TYR A 15 10.70 -4.24 -13.74
C TYR A 15 11.72 -5.29 -14.21
N GLU A 16 12.58 -4.97 -15.18
CA GLU A 16 13.61 -5.88 -15.69
C GLU A 16 14.81 -5.09 -16.23
N GLY A 17 16.02 -5.51 -15.88
CA GLY A 17 17.26 -4.80 -16.22
C GLY A 17 17.98 -5.30 -17.49
N ASP A 18 17.56 -6.43 -18.08
CA ASP A 18 18.26 -7.02 -19.22
C ASP A 18 17.87 -6.36 -20.55
N SER A 19 18.86 -5.83 -21.27
CA SER A 19 18.71 -5.29 -22.62
C SER A 19 18.04 -6.26 -23.60
N ALA A 20 18.28 -7.58 -23.48
CA ALA A 20 17.67 -8.58 -24.35
C ALA A 20 16.16 -8.69 -24.11
N PHE A 21 15.71 -8.53 -22.87
CA PHE A 21 14.29 -8.47 -22.53
C PHE A 21 13.62 -7.28 -23.24
N TRP A 22 14.27 -6.12 -23.29
CA TRP A 22 13.66 -4.93 -23.89
C TRP A 22 13.65 -4.94 -25.42
N GLN A 23 14.60 -5.61 -26.07
CA GLN A 23 14.69 -5.68 -27.53
C GLN A 23 13.53 -6.41 -28.21
N GLN A 24 12.78 -7.24 -27.47
CA GLN A 24 11.65 -7.97 -28.03
C GLN A 24 10.42 -7.08 -28.31
N PHE A 25 10.36 -5.90 -27.70
CA PHE A 25 9.21 -5.00 -27.79
C PHE A 25 9.39 -3.95 -28.88
N ASP A 26 8.33 -3.74 -29.67
CA ASP A 26 8.23 -2.62 -30.60
C ASP A 26 7.48 -1.46 -29.93
N ASN A 27 8.27 -0.48 -29.46
CA ASN A 27 7.78 0.74 -28.83
C ASN A 27 7.84 1.96 -29.78
N SER A 28 7.83 1.74 -31.10
CA SER A 28 7.62 2.82 -32.07
C SER A 28 6.28 3.53 -31.82
N TYR A 29 6.20 4.81 -32.15
CA TYR A 29 4.99 5.62 -31.93
C TYR A 29 3.76 4.98 -32.58
N GLU A 30 3.93 4.39 -33.75
CA GLU A 30 2.87 3.73 -34.49
C GLU A 30 2.36 2.49 -33.76
N ASN A 31 3.19 1.79 -32.97
CA ASN A 31 2.84 0.52 -32.31
C ASN A 31 2.43 0.67 -30.82
N LEU A 32 2.52 1.85 -30.23
CA LEU A 32 2.15 2.09 -28.83
C LEU A 32 0.71 1.61 -28.52
N GLY A 33 0.56 0.83 -27.45
CA GLY A 33 -0.72 0.28 -26.99
C GLY A 33 -1.19 -0.97 -27.73
N ARG A 34 -0.45 -1.42 -28.76
CA ARG A 34 -0.74 -2.66 -29.48
C ARG A 34 -0.01 -3.86 -28.87
N LYS A 35 -0.37 -5.05 -29.36
CA LYS A 35 0.35 -6.29 -29.06
C LYS A 35 1.84 -6.08 -29.37
N ASN A 36 2.71 -6.58 -28.48
CA ASN A 36 4.17 -6.44 -28.57
C ASN A 36 4.74 -5.04 -28.27
N SER A 37 3.94 -4.11 -27.74
CA SER A 37 4.47 -2.92 -27.07
C SER A 37 4.54 -3.15 -25.55
N PHE A 38 5.52 -2.54 -24.89
CA PHE A 38 5.63 -2.51 -23.43
C PHE A 38 6.07 -1.12 -23.00
N VAL A 39 5.11 -0.32 -22.55
CA VAL A 39 5.32 1.06 -22.11
C VAL A 39 4.56 1.36 -20.83
N SER A 40 5.02 2.36 -20.10
CA SER A 40 4.28 2.93 -18.97
C SER A 40 4.21 4.45 -19.11
N ALA A 41 3.21 5.05 -18.46
CA ALA A 41 2.99 6.49 -18.54
C ALA A 41 4.05 7.29 -17.77
N GLY A 42 4.75 6.67 -16.82
CA GLY A 42 5.81 7.30 -16.03
C GLY A 42 5.31 8.28 -14.96
N PRO A 43 6.24 8.89 -14.21
CA PRO A 43 5.92 9.61 -12.97
C PRO A 43 5.12 10.91 -13.20
N HIS A 44 5.37 11.61 -14.31
CA HIS A 44 4.66 12.86 -14.59
C HIS A 44 3.19 12.64 -14.89
N TRP A 45 2.85 11.65 -15.73
CA TRP A 45 1.46 11.29 -16.00
C TRP A 45 0.79 10.64 -14.79
N ALA A 46 1.55 9.95 -13.94
CA ALA A 46 1.05 9.50 -12.65
C ALA A 46 0.62 10.68 -11.76
N ASN A 47 1.45 11.73 -11.66
CA ASN A 47 1.09 12.95 -10.92
C ASN A 47 -0.16 13.64 -11.46
N VAL A 48 -0.31 13.74 -12.79
CA VAL A 48 -1.51 14.32 -13.41
C VAL A 48 -2.75 13.49 -13.04
N SER A 49 -2.63 12.18 -13.10
CA SER A 49 -3.74 11.26 -12.80
C SER A 49 -4.08 11.18 -11.32
N ASN A 50 -3.15 11.60 -10.45
CA ASN A 50 -3.29 11.55 -9.00
C ASN A 50 -3.45 12.92 -8.34
N ALA A 51 -3.63 13.97 -9.14
CA ALA A 51 -3.88 15.31 -8.64
C ALA A 51 -5.08 15.29 -7.67
N PRO A 52 -5.02 16.03 -6.55
CA PRO A 52 -4.01 17.03 -6.18
C PRO A 52 -2.75 16.49 -5.46
N TYR A 53 -2.56 15.17 -5.34
CA TYR A 53 -1.46 14.57 -4.60
C TYR A 53 -0.14 14.51 -5.41
N ALA A 54 0.57 15.62 -5.50
CA ALA A 54 1.82 15.71 -6.27
C ALA A 54 2.95 14.84 -5.66
N ASN A 55 3.61 14.03 -6.49
CA ASN A 55 4.72 13.11 -6.14
C ASN A 55 4.38 12.05 -5.09
N ILE A 56 3.11 11.90 -4.77
CA ILE A 56 2.59 10.91 -3.85
C ILE A 56 1.67 10.04 -4.68
N HIS A 57 2.05 8.80 -4.92
CA HIS A 57 1.32 7.89 -5.81
C HIS A 57 1.45 6.45 -5.30
N LYS A 58 1.10 5.47 -6.14
CA LYS A 58 1.27 4.05 -5.84
C LYS A 58 2.65 3.79 -5.23
N THR A 59 2.67 2.87 -4.26
CA THR A 59 3.82 2.47 -3.41
C THR A 59 4.21 3.44 -2.29
N THR A 60 3.51 4.56 -2.13
CA THR A 60 3.68 5.47 -0.98
C THR A 60 2.61 5.23 0.08
N SER A 61 2.93 5.48 1.36
CA SER A 61 1.96 5.44 2.48
C SER A 61 1.18 6.75 2.68
N ALA A 62 1.53 7.79 1.91
CA ALA A 62 0.83 9.07 1.87
C ALA A 62 -0.54 8.96 1.17
N GLN A 63 -1.41 9.96 1.32
CA GLN A 63 -2.81 9.91 0.88
C GLN A 63 -2.94 9.59 -0.60
N GLY A 64 -2.13 10.18 -1.48
CA GLY A 64 -2.17 9.83 -2.91
C GLY A 64 -1.74 8.40 -3.24
N GLY A 65 -1.10 7.66 -2.32
CA GLY A 65 -0.78 6.24 -2.50
C GLY A 65 -1.86 5.28 -1.97
N ILE A 66 -2.68 5.72 -1.01
CA ILE A 66 -3.61 4.85 -0.27
C ILE A 66 -5.08 5.28 -0.33
N ASN A 67 -5.36 6.52 -0.73
CA ASN A 67 -6.71 7.04 -0.89
C ASN A 67 -7.14 6.85 -2.35
N THR A 68 -8.09 5.95 -2.59
CA THR A 68 -8.59 5.65 -3.94
C THR A 68 -10.11 5.67 -3.99
N ASP A 69 -10.64 5.98 -5.16
CA ASP A 69 -12.08 6.04 -5.38
C ASP A 69 -12.68 4.63 -5.43
N LEU A 70 -13.85 4.48 -4.79
CA LEU A 70 -14.65 3.26 -4.79
C LEU A 70 -16.08 3.58 -5.24
N ILE A 71 -16.52 2.90 -6.31
CA ILE A 71 -17.91 2.98 -6.78
C ILE A 71 -18.67 1.72 -6.37
N ILE A 72 -19.79 1.94 -5.70
CA ILE A 72 -20.68 0.88 -5.20
C ILE A 72 -22.09 1.11 -5.77
N THR A 73 -22.66 0.04 -6.32
CA THR A 73 -24.03 0.01 -6.84
C THR A 73 -24.58 -1.41 -6.71
N GLY A 74 -25.88 -1.54 -6.54
CA GLY A 74 -26.56 -2.83 -6.42
C GLY A 74 -27.92 -2.73 -5.73
N PRO A 75 -28.66 -3.85 -5.69
CA PRO A 75 -29.96 -3.91 -5.02
C PRO A 75 -29.87 -3.57 -3.54
N GLY A 76 -30.82 -2.76 -3.04
CA GLY A 76 -30.90 -2.38 -1.62
C GLY A 76 -29.91 -1.30 -1.17
N ILE A 77 -29.06 -0.80 -2.06
CA ILE A 77 -28.23 0.37 -1.79
C ILE A 77 -29.07 1.62 -2.05
N ASN A 78 -29.36 2.38 -0.98
CA ASN A 78 -30.33 3.47 -1.02
C ASN A 78 -29.67 4.86 -1.20
N LYS A 79 -28.33 4.91 -1.25
CA LYS A 79 -27.53 6.12 -1.51
C LYS A 79 -27.07 6.20 -2.97
N ALA A 80 -28.01 6.23 -3.92
CA ALA A 80 -27.68 6.32 -5.34
C ALA A 80 -27.32 7.76 -5.76
N GLY A 81 -26.30 7.91 -6.60
CA GLY A 81 -25.94 9.20 -7.20
C GLY A 81 -25.31 10.24 -6.24
N SER A 82 -24.91 9.83 -5.05
CA SER A 82 -24.26 10.69 -4.04
C SER A 82 -22.77 10.38 -3.89
N ILE A 83 -22.00 11.39 -3.47
CA ILE A 83 -20.63 11.22 -2.99
C ILE A 83 -20.68 10.95 -1.49
N ASP A 84 -20.03 9.88 -1.05
CA ASP A 84 -19.89 9.53 0.37
C ASP A 84 -18.43 9.64 0.80
N ASN A 85 -18.16 10.52 1.75
CA ASN A 85 -16.81 10.77 2.28
C ASN A 85 -16.50 9.94 3.54
N THR A 86 -17.36 8.97 3.89
CA THR A 86 -17.10 8.07 5.01
C THR A 86 -15.86 7.24 4.72
N PRO A 87 -14.81 7.27 5.57
CA PRO A 87 -13.62 6.45 5.36
C PRO A 87 -13.98 4.96 5.30
N MET A 88 -13.41 4.25 4.33
CA MET A 88 -13.56 2.81 4.16
C MET A 88 -12.21 2.22 3.75
N ALA A 89 -11.88 1.06 4.29
CA ALA A 89 -10.68 0.33 3.92
C ALA A 89 -11.02 -0.89 3.05
N VAL A 90 -10.07 -1.34 2.23
CA VAL A 90 -10.28 -2.50 1.34
C VAL A 90 -10.74 -3.75 2.09
N TYR A 91 -10.25 -3.95 3.31
CA TYR A 91 -10.61 -5.11 4.14
C TYR A 91 -12.06 -5.08 4.68
N ASP A 92 -12.81 -4.01 4.44
CA ASP A 92 -14.24 -3.90 4.76
C ASP A 92 -15.15 -4.45 3.67
N ILE A 93 -14.62 -4.60 2.46
CA ILE A 93 -15.38 -5.08 1.32
C ILE A 93 -15.87 -6.50 1.58
N ALA A 94 -14.98 -7.39 2.05
CA ALA A 94 -15.31 -8.78 2.33
C ALA A 94 -16.44 -8.95 3.37
N PRO A 95 -16.34 -8.43 4.62
CA PRO A 95 -17.42 -8.55 5.59
C PRO A 95 -18.73 -7.90 5.13
N THR A 96 -18.66 -6.81 4.36
CA THR A 96 -19.85 -6.19 3.78
C THR A 96 -20.56 -7.15 2.81
N LEU A 97 -19.81 -7.76 1.90
CA LEU A 97 -20.37 -8.74 0.97
C LEU A 97 -20.91 -9.98 1.66
N TYR A 98 -20.21 -10.48 2.69
CA TYR A 98 -20.67 -11.62 3.48
C TYR A 98 -22.01 -11.33 4.14
N GLU A 99 -22.20 -10.14 4.72
CA GLU A 99 -23.48 -9.78 5.34
C GLU A 99 -24.61 -9.61 4.32
N PHE A 100 -24.33 -9.14 3.10
CA PHE A 100 -25.32 -9.14 2.02
C PHE A 100 -25.68 -10.55 1.56
N ALA A 101 -24.71 -11.48 1.54
CA ALA A 101 -24.90 -12.87 1.13
C ALA A 101 -25.44 -13.79 2.24
N GLY A 102 -25.52 -13.31 3.49
CA GLY A 102 -25.88 -14.15 4.64
C GLY A 102 -24.80 -15.18 5.01
N ILE A 103 -23.53 -14.87 4.72
CA ILE A 103 -22.38 -15.72 5.05
C ILE A 103 -21.83 -15.34 6.42
N ASP A 104 -21.64 -16.33 7.29
CA ASP A 104 -20.93 -16.17 8.56
C ASP A 104 -19.40 -16.28 8.33
N PRO A 105 -18.61 -15.20 8.49
CA PRO A 105 -17.17 -15.23 8.29
C PRO A 105 -16.42 -16.10 9.30
N ASN A 106 -17.04 -16.45 10.43
CA ASN A 106 -16.41 -17.28 11.46
C ASN A 106 -16.66 -18.77 11.25
N LYS A 107 -17.52 -19.14 10.28
CA LYS A 107 -17.83 -20.53 9.99
C LYS A 107 -16.60 -21.24 9.46
N LYS A 108 -16.21 -22.33 10.14
CA LYS A 108 -15.11 -23.21 9.70
C LYS A 108 -15.38 -23.76 8.31
N ILE A 109 -14.31 -23.83 7.52
CA ILE A 109 -14.31 -24.52 6.22
C ILE A 109 -13.50 -25.80 6.43
N LYS A 110 -14.20 -26.93 6.51
CA LYS A 110 -13.63 -28.20 6.99
C LYS A 110 -13.06 -28.01 8.41
N ASP A 111 -11.81 -28.42 8.65
CA ASP A 111 -11.13 -28.29 9.94
C ASP A 111 -10.26 -27.03 10.06
N ILE A 112 -10.31 -26.14 9.07
CA ILE A 112 -9.52 -24.90 9.05
C ILE A 112 -10.37 -23.77 9.62
N SER A 113 -9.83 -23.13 10.67
CA SER A 113 -10.42 -21.90 11.21
C SER A 113 -10.04 -20.72 10.32
N PRO A 114 -11.01 -19.92 9.82
CA PRO A 114 -10.70 -18.74 9.03
C PRO A 114 -9.87 -17.74 9.82
N VAL A 115 -9.04 -16.96 9.11
CA VAL A 115 -8.38 -15.79 9.71
C VAL A 115 -9.46 -14.80 10.17
N PRO A 116 -9.38 -14.27 11.40
CA PRO A 116 -10.33 -13.28 11.88
C PRO A 116 -10.46 -12.09 10.93
N VAL A 117 -11.69 -11.73 10.59
CA VAL A 117 -11.96 -10.58 9.72
C VAL A 117 -11.66 -9.29 10.47
N ARG A 118 -10.69 -8.51 9.97
CA ARG A 118 -10.33 -7.18 10.52
C ARG A 118 -11.31 -6.08 10.12
N GLY A 119 -11.96 -6.25 8.98
CA GLY A 119 -12.93 -5.29 8.46
C GLY A 119 -14.24 -5.29 9.24
N VAL A 120 -15.10 -4.33 8.91
CA VAL A 120 -16.47 -4.25 9.40
C VAL A 120 -17.39 -4.07 8.20
N SER A 121 -18.62 -4.54 8.35
CA SER A 121 -19.60 -4.41 7.29
C SER A 121 -20.14 -2.98 7.19
N PHE A 122 -20.29 -2.51 5.96
CA PHE A 122 -20.95 -1.27 5.59
C PHE A 122 -22.40 -1.48 5.13
N LYS A 123 -22.96 -2.70 5.25
CA LYS A 123 -24.33 -3.00 4.78
C LYS A 123 -25.36 -2.02 5.35
N GLN A 124 -25.35 -1.79 6.67
CA GLN A 124 -26.26 -0.85 7.33
C GLN A 124 -26.02 0.59 6.86
N HIS A 125 -24.78 0.97 6.60
CA HIS A 125 -24.46 2.29 6.06
C HIS A 125 -25.09 2.51 4.67
N PHE A 126 -25.00 1.51 3.78
CA PHE A 126 -25.54 1.59 2.43
C PHE A 126 -27.06 1.43 2.35
N THR A 127 -27.67 0.68 3.28
CA THR A 127 -29.10 0.34 3.26
C THR A 127 -29.94 1.26 4.15
N GLN A 128 -29.39 1.74 5.27
CA GLN A 128 -30.12 2.48 6.30
C GLN A 128 -29.52 3.86 6.62
N GLY A 129 -28.34 4.19 6.05
CA GLY A 129 -27.65 5.44 6.32
C GLY A 129 -26.93 5.49 7.68
N THR A 130 -26.77 4.35 8.35
CA THR A 130 -26.12 4.27 9.67
C THR A 130 -24.63 4.61 9.61
N PRO A 131 -24.08 5.47 10.48
CA PRO A 131 -22.64 5.75 10.52
C PRO A 131 -21.80 4.55 10.97
N VAL A 132 -20.64 4.33 10.31
CA VAL A 132 -19.69 3.27 10.69
C VAL A 132 -18.58 3.84 11.58
N LYS A 133 -18.79 3.82 12.91
CA LYS A 133 -17.89 4.49 13.87
C LYS A 133 -16.46 3.91 13.92
N THR A 134 -16.26 2.62 13.64
CA THR A 134 -14.95 1.95 13.75
C THR A 134 -13.95 2.39 12.66
N ARG A 135 -14.38 3.18 11.67
CA ARG A 135 -13.61 3.41 10.44
C ARG A 135 -12.75 4.66 10.43
N TYR A 136 -12.70 5.34 11.56
CA TYR A 136 -11.73 6.39 11.80
C TYR A 136 -10.34 5.85 12.16
N SER A 137 -10.14 4.53 12.21
CA SER A 137 -8.84 3.90 12.47
C SER A 137 -8.45 2.92 11.37
N PHE A 138 -7.29 3.12 10.74
CA PHE A 138 -6.69 2.17 9.81
C PHE A 138 -5.18 2.34 9.74
N ALA A 139 -4.46 1.27 9.46
CA ALA A 139 -3.02 1.26 9.35
C ALA A 139 -2.55 0.36 8.20
N MET A 140 -1.36 0.66 7.69
CA MET A 140 -0.72 -0.08 6.62
C MET A 140 0.80 -0.02 6.76
N GLU A 141 1.47 -1.04 6.25
CA GLU A 141 2.91 -1.04 6.02
C GLU A 141 3.18 -1.72 4.67
N LEU A 142 4.07 -1.12 3.87
CA LEU A 142 4.63 -1.73 2.67
C LEU A 142 5.98 -1.06 2.37
N HIS A 143 7.00 -1.88 2.11
CA HIS A 143 8.35 -1.42 1.78
C HIS A 143 8.97 -0.48 2.84
N ASN A 144 8.76 -0.79 4.12
CA ASN A 144 9.12 0.02 5.28
C ASN A 144 8.40 1.38 5.37
N GLN A 145 7.58 1.73 4.39
CA GLN A 145 6.68 2.86 4.46
C GLN A 145 5.44 2.48 5.25
N ALA A 146 4.98 3.39 6.09
CA ALA A 146 3.90 3.11 7.00
C ALA A 146 2.96 4.29 7.16
N ALA A 147 1.70 4.00 7.44
CA ALA A 147 0.74 5.00 7.85
C ALA A 147 -0.22 4.44 8.90
N LEU A 148 -0.67 5.31 9.78
CA LEU A 148 -1.81 5.07 10.67
C LEU A 148 -2.68 6.32 10.69
N VAL A 149 -3.97 6.15 10.44
CA VAL A 149 -4.98 7.19 10.57
C VAL A 149 -5.82 6.88 11.79
N GLU A 150 -6.04 7.90 12.64
CA GLU A 150 -6.90 7.85 13.81
C GLU A 150 -7.70 9.17 13.89
N GLY A 151 -9.00 9.11 13.59
CA GLY A 151 -9.84 10.29 13.47
C GLY A 151 -9.37 11.18 12.32
N ASN A 152 -9.03 12.42 12.65
CA ASN A 152 -8.48 13.38 11.69
C ASN A 152 -6.96 13.32 11.61
N TRP A 153 -6.29 12.59 12.51
CA TRP A 153 -4.83 12.57 12.57
C TRP A 153 -4.27 11.43 11.74
N LYS A 154 -3.16 11.70 11.05
CA LYS A 154 -2.41 10.70 10.32
C LYS A 154 -0.94 10.73 10.71
N LEU A 155 -0.45 9.59 11.16
CA LEU A 155 0.96 9.28 11.27
C LEU A 155 1.44 8.71 9.93
N ARG A 156 2.58 9.19 9.43
CA ARG A 156 3.16 8.73 8.15
C ARG A 156 4.67 8.54 8.27
N ARG A 157 5.18 7.52 7.58
CA ARG A 157 6.60 7.34 7.29
C ARG A 157 6.77 7.02 5.81
N LEU A 158 7.50 7.89 5.11
CA LEU A 158 7.92 7.70 3.72
C LEU A 158 9.42 7.41 3.71
N VAL A 159 9.80 6.20 3.34
CA VAL A 159 11.22 5.81 3.25
C VAL A 159 11.73 6.22 1.86
N PRO A 160 12.76 7.10 1.78
CA PRO A 160 13.38 7.41 0.50
C PRO A 160 14.11 6.18 -0.05
N THR A 161 14.17 6.04 -1.36
CA THR A 161 15.00 5.01 -1.98
C THR A 161 16.46 5.25 -1.59
N SER A 162 17.07 4.28 -0.91
CA SER A 162 18.47 4.33 -0.52
C SER A 162 19.07 2.92 -0.50
N ALA A 163 20.38 2.80 -0.68
CA ALA A 163 21.10 1.51 -0.59
C ALA A 163 21.19 0.96 0.84
N LYS A 164 20.79 1.75 1.84
CA LYS A 164 20.81 1.37 3.26
C LYS A 164 19.40 1.18 3.78
N ALA A 165 19.22 0.18 4.64
CA ALA A 165 17.96 -0.01 5.38
C ALA A 165 17.87 1.01 6.53
N GLU A 166 17.67 2.29 6.19
CA GLU A 166 17.43 3.36 7.16
C GLU A 166 15.94 3.67 7.25
N MET A 167 15.42 3.72 8.48
CA MET A 167 14.04 4.12 8.73
C MET A 167 13.94 5.64 8.67
N ALA A 168 13.05 6.13 7.80
CA ALA A 168 12.70 7.54 7.76
C ALA A 168 11.99 7.98 9.06
N PRO A 169 12.08 9.26 9.45
CA PRO A 169 11.37 9.76 10.62
C PRO A 169 9.86 9.69 10.42
N TRP A 170 9.14 9.63 11.55
CA TRP A 170 7.70 9.79 11.55
C TRP A 170 7.31 11.25 11.30
N GLU A 171 6.25 11.43 10.54
CA GLU A 171 5.59 12.70 10.27
C GLU A 171 4.14 12.63 10.76
N LEU A 172 3.57 13.79 11.12
CA LEU A 172 2.21 13.89 11.63
C LEU A 172 1.42 14.94 10.85
N PHE A 173 0.20 14.59 10.45
CA PHE A 173 -0.70 15.45 9.69
C PHE A 173 -2.10 15.45 10.29
N ASN A 174 -2.85 16.53 10.08
CA ASN A 174 -4.29 16.59 10.36
C ASN A 174 -5.04 16.64 9.03
N LEU A 175 -5.64 15.51 8.63
CA LEU A 175 -6.32 15.34 7.35
C LEU A 175 -7.60 16.16 7.20
N LYS A 176 -8.19 16.66 8.29
CA LYS A 176 -9.35 17.55 8.21
C LYS A 176 -8.96 18.91 7.63
N ASP A 177 -7.82 19.43 8.06
CA ASP A 177 -7.35 20.78 7.71
C ASP A 177 -6.31 20.74 6.58
N ASP A 178 -5.58 19.63 6.45
CA ASP A 178 -4.52 19.39 5.45
C ASP A 178 -4.67 17.97 4.86
N PRO A 179 -5.67 17.74 3.98
CA PRO A 179 -5.89 16.44 3.35
C PRO A 179 -4.76 16.02 2.40
N LEU A 180 -3.88 16.95 2.04
CA LEU A 180 -2.76 16.74 1.11
C LEU A 180 -1.43 16.46 1.81
N GLU A 181 -1.41 16.46 3.15
CA GLU A 181 -0.24 16.16 3.97
C GLU A 181 0.97 17.07 3.64
N THR A 182 0.71 18.37 3.57
CA THR A 182 1.70 19.41 3.22
C THR A 182 2.41 20.00 4.44
N GLN A 183 1.80 19.94 5.63
CA GLN A 183 2.36 20.52 6.85
C GLN A 183 2.62 19.45 7.91
N ASN A 184 3.89 19.11 8.13
CA ASN A 184 4.28 18.18 9.18
C ASN A 184 4.16 18.87 10.56
N LEU A 185 3.26 18.35 11.39
CA LEU A 185 2.92 18.86 12.71
C LEU A 185 3.61 18.10 13.86
N ALA A 186 4.52 17.17 13.55
CA ALA A 186 5.17 16.30 14.55
C ALA A 186 5.87 17.09 15.68
N ALA A 187 6.54 18.19 15.34
CA ALA A 187 7.22 19.05 16.32
C ALA A 187 6.24 19.87 17.18
N GLN A 188 5.05 20.17 16.66
CA GLN A 188 4.04 20.96 17.36
C GLN A 188 3.17 20.11 18.29
N TYR A 189 2.93 18.84 17.94
CA TYR A 189 2.12 17.91 18.73
C TYR A 189 2.85 16.59 19.01
N PRO A 190 3.96 16.61 19.77
CA PRO A 190 4.75 15.42 20.05
C PRO A 190 3.95 14.34 20.81
N ASP A 191 3.01 14.74 21.67
CA ASP A 191 2.16 13.79 22.41
C ASP A 191 1.22 13.01 21.49
N ILE A 192 0.70 13.66 20.43
CA ILE A 192 -0.16 13.01 19.43
C ILE A 192 0.67 12.07 18.58
N LEU A 193 1.85 12.53 18.14
CA LEU A 193 2.81 11.72 17.39
C LEU A 193 3.11 10.41 18.13
N GLU A 194 3.49 10.52 19.40
CA GLU A 194 3.85 9.37 20.23
C GLU A 194 2.67 8.43 20.47
N LYS A 195 1.48 8.97 20.73
CA LYS A 195 0.26 8.18 20.86
C LYS A 195 -0.01 7.34 19.59
N LEU A 196 0.07 7.96 18.41
CA LEU A 196 -0.18 7.25 17.15
C LEU A 196 0.93 6.25 16.84
N ARG A 197 2.19 6.56 17.19
CA ARG A 197 3.32 5.64 17.04
C ARG A 197 3.08 4.36 17.84
N GLN A 198 2.66 4.49 19.09
CA GLN A 198 2.33 3.33 19.93
C GLN A 198 1.17 2.51 19.35
N GLN A 199 0.13 3.17 18.82
CA GLN A 199 -0.97 2.47 18.14
C GLN A 199 -0.48 1.72 16.90
N TYR A 200 0.42 2.31 16.11
CA TYR A 200 1.00 1.67 14.94
C TYR A 200 1.84 0.44 15.33
N GLU A 201 2.62 0.52 16.39
CA GLU A 201 3.41 -0.62 16.88
C GLU A 201 2.52 -1.80 17.31
N GLN A 202 1.36 -1.52 17.91
CA GLN A 202 0.39 -2.58 18.22
C GLN A 202 -0.18 -3.19 16.95
N PHE A 203 -0.51 -2.38 15.95
CA PHE A 203 -0.94 -2.87 14.64
C PHE A 203 0.14 -3.76 13.99
N ALA A 204 1.39 -3.30 13.94
CA ALA A 204 2.51 -3.98 13.30
C ALA A 204 2.72 -5.40 13.87
N LYS A 205 2.59 -5.57 15.18
CA LYS A 205 2.66 -6.88 15.86
C LYS A 205 1.58 -7.85 15.40
N THR A 206 0.41 -7.35 15.00
CA THR A 206 -0.66 -8.20 14.45
C THR A 206 -0.50 -8.48 12.95
N GLY A 207 0.21 -7.60 12.23
CA GLY A 207 0.29 -7.59 10.77
C GLY A 207 1.35 -8.50 10.16
N MET A 208 2.17 -9.17 10.96
CA MET A 208 3.43 -9.80 10.52
C MET A 208 4.35 -8.80 9.78
N VAL A 209 4.40 -7.56 10.26
CA VAL A 209 5.36 -6.57 9.75
C VAL A 209 6.74 -7.00 10.22
N ILE A 210 7.64 -7.26 9.28
CA ILE A 210 9.02 -7.67 9.54
C ILE A 210 9.93 -6.56 9.03
N GLU A 211 10.74 -6.00 9.93
CA GLU A 211 11.73 -4.99 9.56
C GLU A 211 12.96 -5.66 8.95
N ALA A 212 13.29 -5.29 7.71
CA ALA A 212 14.53 -5.70 7.07
C ALA A 212 15.73 -5.08 7.81
N LYS A 213 16.78 -5.88 8.05
CA LYS A 213 18.03 -5.44 8.65
C LYS A 213 19.18 -5.68 7.67
N GLY A 214 20.10 -4.72 7.56
CA GLY A 214 21.31 -4.84 6.74
C GLY A 214 21.34 -3.91 5.52
N GLU A 215 22.23 -4.22 4.57
CA GLU A 215 22.37 -3.48 3.31
C GLU A 215 21.37 -4.00 2.26
N ALA A 216 20.90 -3.11 1.39
CA ALA A 216 20.04 -3.51 0.28
C ALA A 216 20.84 -4.39 -0.70
N ILE A 217 20.22 -5.49 -1.12
CA ILE A 217 20.77 -6.39 -2.13
C ILE A 217 19.79 -6.46 -3.30
N ASP A 218 20.25 -6.18 -4.51
CA ASP A 218 19.45 -6.41 -5.70
C ASP A 218 19.48 -7.89 -6.04
N TYR A 219 18.32 -8.52 -6.06
CA TYR A 219 18.18 -9.94 -6.31
C TYR A 219 18.37 -10.24 -7.81
N ILE A 220 19.35 -11.09 -8.13
CA ILE A 220 19.55 -11.57 -9.52
C ILE A 220 18.96 -12.96 -9.72
N GLY A 221 18.93 -13.78 -8.66
CA GLY A 221 18.51 -15.17 -8.80
C GLY A 221 18.96 -16.08 -7.68
N TYR A 222 18.64 -17.36 -7.83
CA TYR A 222 19.04 -18.43 -6.92
C TYR A 222 19.96 -19.39 -7.67
N ASN A 223 21.12 -19.70 -7.10
CA ASN A 223 22.03 -20.67 -7.67
C ASN A 223 21.70 -22.06 -7.11
N GLU A 224 20.91 -22.82 -7.87
CA GLU A 224 20.46 -24.17 -7.52
C GLU A 224 21.60 -25.15 -7.18
N LYS A 225 22.79 -24.97 -7.75
CA LYS A 225 23.94 -25.86 -7.46
C LYS A 225 24.57 -25.60 -6.10
N THR A 226 24.49 -24.36 -5.63
CA THR A 226 25.12 -23.93 -4.36
C THR A 226 24.12 -23.73 -3.23
N GLY A 227 22.82 -23.65 -3.54
CA GLY A 227 21.80 -23.30 -2.57
C GLY A 227 21.80 -21.83 -2.14
N ASN A 228 22.62 -20.99 -2.76
CA ASN A 228 22.81 -19.59 -2.39
C ASN A 228 22.01 -18.66 -3.30
N TYR A 229 21.44 -17.62 -2.70
CA TYR A 229 20.95 -16.47 -3.45
C TYR A 229 22.13 -15.70 -4.07
N LEU A 230 21.90 -15.09 -5.23
CA LEU A 230 22.85 -14.24 -5.91
C LEU A 230 22.32 -12.81 -5.84
N GLY A 231 23.12 -11.92 -5.24
CA GLY A 231 22.79 -10.51 -5.15
C GLY A 231 23.78 -9.65 -5.94
N ILE A 232 23.37 -8.42 -6.22
CA ILE A 232 24.25 -7.30 -6.59
C ILE A 232 24.17 -6.26 -5.49
N ASP A 233 25.31 -5.68 -5.16
CA ASP A 233 25.37 -4.44 -4.39
C ASP A 233 24.86 -3.28 -5.29
N PRO A 234 23.77 -2.60 -4.90
CA PRO A 234 23.09 -1.62 -5.75
C PRO A 234 23.92 -0.34 -5.98
N GLU A 235 24.96 -0.06 -5.19
CA GLU A 235 25.83 1.11 -5.40
C GLU A 235 26.98 0.79 -6.36
N THR A 236 27.60 -0.38 -6.20
CA THR A 236 28.84 -0.76 -6.89
C THR A 236 28.60 -1.66 -8.10
N HIS A 237 27.39 -2.19 -8.24
CA HIS A 237 27.00 -3.20 -9.22
C HIS A 237 27.86 -4.48 -9.18
N LYS A 238 28.54 -4.74 -8.05
CA LYS A 238 29.36 -5.94 -7.87
C LYS A 238 28.51 -7.09 -7.33
N ARG A 239 28.78 -8.30 -7.83
CA ARG A 239 28.13 -9.52 -7.34
C ARG A 239 28.50 -9.76 -5.88
N ILE A 240 27.48 -10.03 -5.08
CA ILE A 240 27.58 -10.48 -3.70
C ILE A 240 26.99 -11.88 -3.59
N VAL A 241 27.59 -12.70 -2.72
CA VAL A 241 27.05 -14.01 -2.34
C VAL A 241 26.60 -13.88 -0.89
N PRO A 242 25.31 -13.59 -0.63
CA PRO A 242 24.79 -13.54 0.72
C PRO A 242 24.97 -14.93 1.35
N THR A 243 25.73 -14.99 2.43
CA THR A 243 25.78 -16.20 3.25
C THR A 243 24.55 -16.14 4.14
N LEU A 244 23.60 -17.06 3.97
CA LEU A 244 22.52 -17.21 4.94
C LEU A 244 23.15 -17.72 6.24
N THR A 245 23.57 -16.81 7.11
CA THR A 245 23.73 -17.16 8.51
C THR A 245 22.35 -17.50 9.02
N GLN A 246 22.13 -18.77 9.36
CA GLN A 246 20.99 -19.14 10.20
C GLN A 246 21.16 -18.40 11.53
N SER A 247 20.59 -17.20 11.63
CA SER A 247 20.35 -16.58 12.92
C SER A 247 19.23 -17.38 13.56
N GLY A 248 19.57 -18.11 14.61
CA GLY A 248 18.63 -18.91 15.38
C GLY A 248 17.56 -18.05 16.07
N GLU A 249 16.46 -18.75 16.33
CA GLU A 249 15.23 -18.38 17.08
C GLU A 249 14.24 -17.41 16.41
#